data_AF-A0A843FXN4-F1
#
_entry.id   AF-A0A843FXN4-F1
#
_cell.length_a   1.000
_cell.length_b   1.000
_cell.length_c   1.000
_cell.angle_alpha   90.00
_cell.angle_beta   90.00
_cell.angle_gamma   90.00
#
_symmetry.space_group_name_H-M   'P 1'
#
loop_
_entity.id
_entity.type
_entity.pdbx_description
1 polymer ?
#
loop_
_entity_poly.entity_id
_entity_poly.type
_entity_poly.pdbx_seq_one_letter_code
_entity_poly.pdbx_strand_id
1 'polypeptide(L)'
;MITPIRANYDAKGIEKDIQEYWKSEHAYEKTREARKDGKKFYFVDGPPYTTGAIHLGTAMNKTVKDIMIRYWSMNGYNIRDQPGFDMHGLPIEVKVEKNIGVHSKKDIEELGIDKFVETCKSFAQGLREDMTEQFKQLGVWMDWDNPYQTIKLDYIESAWWTLQRAYEKGLLKDSSRVVTWCPRCETALAEAEIEYWDETDPSIMVRFPIKGDNASLLIWTTTPWTLAANMAVAVHPDFDYARVKMSGPKGEEELIILESQADYLMQKGGYEKFEVLKRMK
;
A
#
# COMPACT_ATOMS: atom_id res chain seq x y z
N MET A 1 43.93 -23.51 26.38
CA MET A 1 43.64 -22.56 27.48
C MET A 1 42.35 -21.83 27.12
N ILE A 2 41.41 -21.74 28.05
CA ILE A 2 40.15 -21.01 27.84
C ILE A 2 40.40 -19.54 28.21
N THR A 3 39.98 -18.61 27.35
CA THR A 3 40.14 -17.17 27.59
C THR A 3 39.24 -16.72 28.74
N PRO A 4 39.74 -15.95 29.73
CA PRO A 4 38.92 -15.42 30.80
C PRO A 4 37.81 -14.50 30.26
N ILE A 5 36.60 -14.63 30.81
CA ILE A 5 35.45 -13.78 30.45
C ILE A 5 35.71 -12.34 30.95
N ARG A 6 35.43 -11.34 30.12
CA ARG A 6 35.49 -9.92 30.53
C ARG A 6 34.42 -9.66 31.60
N ALA A 7 34.75 -8.86 32.61
CA ALA A 7 33.85 -8.59 33.74
C ALA A 7 32.53 -7.90 33.32
N ASN A 8 32.54 -7.13 32.22
CA ASN A 8 31.37 -6.47 31.66
C ASN A 8 31.09 -6.97 30.24
N TYR A 9 29.82 -7.26 29.94
CA TYR A 9 29.36 -7.65 28.61
C TYR A 9 29.31 -6.44 27.69
N ASP A 10 30.10 -6.46 26.61
CA ASP A 10 30.12 -5.45 25.55
C ASP A 10 29.60 -6.08 24.26
N ALA A 11 28.28 -5.98 24.04
CA ALA A 11 27.64 -6.55 22.86
C ALA A 11 28.22 -5.98 21.55
N LYS A 12 28.45 -4.66 21.49
CA LYS A 12 28.92 -3.98 20.27
C LYS A 12 30.33 -4.42 19.88
N GLY A 13 31.23 -4.52 20.86
CA GLY A 13 32.58 -5.02 20.63
C GLY A 13 32.56 -6.49 20.17
N ILE A 14 31.78 -7.34 20.83
CA ILE A 14 31.67 -8.76 20.49
C ILE A 14 31.10 -8.96 19.09
N GLU A 15 30.00 -8.29 18.75
CA GLU A 15 29.39 -8.38 17.41
C GLU A 15 30.36 -7.95 16.32
N LYS A 16 31.07 -6.83 16.54
CA LYS A 16 32.09 -6.34 15.61
C LYS A 16 33.21 -7.38 15.41
N ASP A 17 33.79 -7.89 16.49
CA ASP A 17 34.87 -8.87 16.44
C ASP A 17 34.43 -10.14 15.67
N ILE A 18 33.20 -10.62 15.90
CA ILE A 18 32.63 -11.79 15.23
C ILE A 18 32.35 -11.52 13.74
N GLN A 19 31.82 -10.35 13.40
CA GLN A 19 31.58 -9.97 12.01
C GLN A 19 32.90 -9.84 11.22
N GLU A 20 33.93 -9.25 11.82
CA GLU A 20 35.28 -9.19 11.25
C GLU A 20 35.86 -10.58 11.04
N TYR A 21 35.70 -11.48 12.02
CA TYR A 21 36.11 -12.88 11.90
C TYR A 21 35.39 -13.62 10.77
N TRP A 22 34.06 -13.48 10.67
CA TRP A 22 33.29 -14.08 9.57
C TRP A 22 33.75 -13.59 8.20
N LYS A 23 34.07 -12.29 8.10
CA LYS A 23 34.58 -11.68 6.87
C LYS A 23 35.98 -12.19 6.52
N SER A 24 36.92 -12.23 7.47
CA SER A 24 38.28 -12.70 7.21
C SER A 24 38.33 -14.18 6.84
N GLU A 25 37.43 -14.98 7.41
CA GLU A 25 37.36 -16.41 7.14
C GLU A 25 36.50 -16.79 5.95
N HIS A 26 35.83 -15.84 5.27
CA HIS A 26 34.84 -16.14 4.24
C HIS A 26 33.81 -17.17 4.74
N ALA A 27 33.29 -16.94 5.95
CA ALA A 27 32.50 -17.94 6.69
C ALA A 27 31.19 -18.29 5.97
N TYR A 28 30.55 -17.29 5.34
CA TYR A 28 29.34 -17.49 4.55
C TYR A 28 29.62 -18.40 3.35
N GLU A 29 30.64 -18.09 2.56
CA GLU A 29 31.02 -18.82 1.35
C GLU A 29 31.46 -20.24 1.68
N LYS A 30 32.28 -20.42 2.73
CA LYS A 30 32.67 -21.74 3.23
C LYS A 30 31.45 -22.56 3.68
N THR A 31 30.47 -21.93 4.32
CA THR A 31 29.21 -22.61 4.71
C THR A 31 28.41 -23.05 3.49
N ARG A 32 28.30 -22.21 2.46
CA ARG A 32 27.63 -22.55 1.19
C ARG A 32 28.33 -23.72 0.49
N GLU A 33 29.65 -23.66 0.39
CA GLU A 33 30.47 -24.70 -0.24
C GLU A 33 30.37 -26.04 0.50
N ALA A 34 30.41 -26.03 1.84
CA ALA A 34 30.25 -27.22 2.68
C ALA A 34 28.85 -27.86 2.57
N ARG A 35 27.90 -27.21 1.88
CA ARG A 35 26.52 -27.66 1.68
C ARG A 35 26.17 -27.86 0.21
N LYS A 36 27.10 -27.73 -0.73
CA LYS A 36 26.81 -27.79 -2.17
C LYS A 36 26.13 -29.10 -2.63
N ASP A 37 26.54 -30.22 -2.04
CA ASP A 37 26.02 -31.57 -2.36
C ASP A 37 24.77 -31.95 -1.53
N GLY A 38 24.32 -31.02 -0.68
CA GLY A 38 23.14 -31.18 0.15
C GLY A 38 21.83 -31.16 -0.65
N LYS A 39 20.73 -31.55 0.00
CA LYS A 39 19.38 -31.45 -0.59
C LYS A 39 19.07 -29.99 -0.94
N LYS A 40 18.67 -29.73 -2.18
CA LYS A 40 18.33 -28.37 -2.64
C LYS A 40 17.13 -27.81 -1.85
N PHE A 41 17.26 -26.58 -1.39
CA PHE A 41 16.19 -25.81 -0.77
C PHE A 41 16.14 -24.43 -1.41
N TYR A 42 15.01 -24.10 -2.03
CA TYR A 42 14.81 -22.81 -2.69
C TYR A 42 14.14 -21.85 -1.72
N PHE A 43 14.90 -20.89 -1.21
CA PHE A 43 14.36 -19.83 -0.36
C PHE A 43 14.07 -18.60 -1.22
N VAL A 44 12.84 -18.08 -1.11
CA VAL A 44 12.41 -16.86 -1.82
C VAL A 44 12.36 -15.72 -0.84
N ASP A 45 13.26 -14.76 -1.02
CA ASP A 45 13.20 -13.51 -0.28
C ASP A 45 12.14 -12.59 -0.90
N GLY A 46 11.15 -12.19 -0.09
CA GLY A 46 10.26 -11.07 -0.47
C GLY A 46 11.07 -9.78 -0.54
N PRO A 47 11.09 -9.09 -1.70
CA PRO A 47 12.00 -7.97 -1.94
C PRO A 47 11.50 -6.73 -1.16
N PRO A 48 12.29 -6.13 -0.26
CA PRO A 48 11.93 -4.84 0.32
C PRO A 48 11.98 -3.72 -0.73
N TYR A 49 11.10 -2.74 -0.59
CA TYR A 49 11.11 -1.52 -1.39
C TYR A 49 12.35 -0.67 -1.09
N THR A 50 13.07 -0.23 -2.12
CA THR A 50 14.17 0.73 -2.00
C THR A 50 13.65 2.15 -1.84
N THR A 51 12.96 2.41 -0.74
CA THR A 51 12.39 3.73 -0.46
C THR A 51 13.07 4.42 0.73
N GLY A 52 13.80 3.72 1.59
CA GLY A 52 14.50 4.36 2.70
C GLY A 52 15.32 3.37 3.53
N ALA A 53 15.84 3.86 4.65
CA ALA A 53 16.53 3.03 5.63
C ALA A 53 15.62 1.94 6.20
N ILE A 54 16.21 0.82 6.62
CA ILE A 54 15.46 -0.27 7.25
C ILE A 54 14.86 0.19 8.59
N HIS A 55 13.66 -0.29 8.91
CA HIS A 55 13.01 -0.08 10.20
C HIS A 55 12.89 -1.40 10.97
N LEU A 56 12.40 -1.35 12.22
CA LEU A 56 12.30 -2.54 13.09
C LEU A 56 11.51 -3.69 12.46
N GLY A 57 10.43 -3.39 11.73
CA GLY A 57 9.69 -4.39 10.96
C GLY A 57 10.55 -5.11 9.92
N THR A 58 11.36 -4.38 9.14
CA THR A 58 12.29 -4.97 8.16
C THR A 58 13.39 -5.78 8.83
N ALA A 59 13.92 -5.28 9.95
CA ALA A 59 14.92 -5.99 10.76
C ALA A 59 14.36 -7.32 11.27
N MET A 60 13.19 -7.31 11.91
CA MET A 60 12.51 -8.51 12.38
C MET A 60 12.29 -9.52 11.25
N ASN A 61 11.80 -9.06 10.09
CA ASN A 61 11.57 -9.90 8.93
C ASN A 61 12.85 -10.61 8.47
N LYS A 62 13.95 -9.87 8.31
CA LYS A 62 15.23 -10.45 7.88
C LYS A 62 15.89 -11.34 8.93
N THR A 63 15.78 -11.01 10.21
CA THR A 63 16.28 -11.86 11.30
C THR A 63 15.57 -13.22 11.31
N VAL A 64 14.23 -13.25 11.17
CA VAL A 64 13.48 -14.51 11.10
C VAL A 64 13.89 -15.34 9.88
N LYS A 65 14.07 -14.70 8.72
CA LYS A 65 14.55 -15.37 7.50
C LYS A 65 15.95 -15.97 7.69
N ASP A 66 16.88 -15.21 8.29
CA ASP A 66 18.25 -15.67 8.59
C ASP A 66 18.26 -16.89 9.52
N ILE A 67 17.46 -16.87 10.60
CA ILE A 67 17.30 -18.00 11.51
C ILE A 67 16.90 -19.27 10.75
N MET A 68 15.90 -19.15 9.85
CA MET A 68 15.44 -20.29 9.06
C MET A 68 16.49 -20.77 8.06
N ILE A 69 17.19 -19.86 7.38
CA ILE A 69 18.27 -20.20 6.44
C ILE A 69 19.40 -20.93 7.18
N ARG A 70 19.84 -20.42 8.33
CA ARG A 70 20.86 -21.07 9.16
C ARG A 70 20.40 -22.44 9.64
N TYR A 71 19.16 -22.57 10.11
CA TYR A 71 18.58 -23.85 10.51
C TYR A 71 18.66 -24.89 9.39
N TRP A 72 18.17 -24.57 8.20
CA TRP A 72 18.20 -25.51 7.07
C TRP A 72 19.63 -25.83 6.62
N SER A 73 20.52 -24.84 6.63
CA SER A 73 21.93 -25.03 6.27
C SER A 73 22.63 -25.97 7.26
N MET A 74 22.37 -25.81 8.57
CA MET A 74 22.88 -26.70 9.61
C MET A 74 22.32 -28.13 9.48
N ASN A 75 21.12 -28.30 8.91
CA ASN A 75 20.53 -29.60 8.59
C ASN A 75 21.00 -30.19 7.23
N GLY A 76 22.05 -29.64 6.63
CA GLY A 76 22.69 -30.24 5.44
C GLY A 76 22.05 -29.86 4.11
N TYR A 77 21.23 -28.80 4.05
CA TYR A 77 20.59 -28.38 2.80
C TYR A 77 21.47 -27.41 2.00
N ASN A 78 21.45 -27.55 0.66
CA ASN A 78 21.98 -26.55 -0.27
C ASN A 78 20.91 -25.49 -0.52
N ILE A 79 21.02 -24.35 0.15
CA ILE A 79 20.02 -23.28 0.09
C ILE A 79 20.33 -22.32 -1.04
N ARG A 80 19.33 -21.89 -1.81
CA ARG A 80 19.43 -20.66 -2.62
C ARG A 80 18.82 -19.51 -1.85
N ASP A 81 19.64 -18.63 -1.31
CA ASP A 81 19.34 -17.51 -0.42
C ASP A 81 19.60 -16.16 -1.09
N GLN A 82 19.11 -16.02 -2.33
CA GLN A 82 19.25 -14.80 -3.11
C GLN A 82 18.31 -13.71 -2.55
N PRO A 83 18.83 -12.56 -2.09
CA PRO A 83 18.02 -11.44 -1.67
C PRO A 83 17.42 -10.71 -2.87
N GLY A 84 16.32 -9.99 -2.64
CA GLY A 84 15.65 -9.18 -3.63
C GLY A 84 15.59 -7.71 -3.26
N PHE A 85 15.33 -6.86 -4.25
CA PHE A 85 14.96 -5.46 -4.02
C PHE A 85 13.89 -5.02 -5.01
N ASP A 86 12.84 -4.38 -4.49
CA ASP A 86 11.81 -3.77 -5.32
C ASP A 86 12.15 -2.31 -5.56
N MET A 87 12.44 -2.00 -6.82
CA MET A 87 13.10 -0.80 -7.29
C MET A 87 12.25 -0.02 -8.32
N HIS A 88 10.96 -0.36 -8.46
CA HIS A 88 9.98 0.38 -9.29
C HIS A 88 8.86 0.98 -8.43
N GLY A 89 8.00 1.75 -9.09
CA GLY A 89 6.69 2.14 -8.58
C GLY A 89 6.63 3.50 -7.91
N LEU A 90 5.39 3.90 -7.61
CA LEU A 90 5.04 5.21 -7.09
C LEU A 90 5.81 5.62 -5.81
N PRO A 91 6.13 4.73 -4.85
CA PRO A 91 6.88 5.12 -3.67
C PRO A 91 8.26 5.72 -3.95
N ILE A 92 8.96 5.26 -5.00
CA ILE A 92 10.27 5.79 -5.40
C ILE A 92 10.09 7.12 -6.13
N GLU A 93 9.16 7.16 -7.09
CA GLU A 93 8.84 8.37 -7.87
C GLU A 93 8.49 9.54 -6.94
N VAL A 94 7.61 9.33 -5.96
CA VAL A 94 7.21 10.36 -4.99
C VAL A 94 8.37 10.85 -4.12
N LYS A 95 9.35 9.99 -3.79
CA LYS A 95 10.55 10.41 -3.03
C LYS A 95 11.51 11.21 -3.90
N VAL A 96 11.68 10.80 -5.16
CA VAL A 96 12.50 11.53 -6.12
C VAL A 96 11.89 12.89 -6.40
N GLU A 97 10.58 12.98 -6.68
CA GLU A 97 9.84 14.23 -6.84
C GLU A 97 10.11 15.21 -5.70
N LYS A 98 10.02 14.75 -4.44
CA LYS A 98 10.30 15.57 -3.26
C LYS A 98 11.76 16.05 -3.22
N ASN A 99 12.72 15.21 -3.60
CA ASN A 99 14.13 15.56 -3.59
C ASN A 99 14.51 16.56 -4.67
N ILE A 100 13.88 16.49 -5.85
CA ILE A 100 14.16 17.38 -6.98
C ILE A 100 13.22 18.59 -7.03
N GLY A 101 12.25 18.70 -6.12
CA GLY A 101 11.31 19.81 -6.04
C GLY A 101 10.24 19.80 -7.14
N VAL A 102 9.88 18.63 -7.66
CA VAL A 102 8.81 18.45 -8.66
C VAL A 102 7.46 18.26 -7.97
N HIS A 103 6.43 18.93 -8.46
CA HIS A 103 5.10 18.95 -7.84
C HIS A 103 3.98 18.48 -8.77
N SER A 104 4.23 18.42 -10.08
CA SER A 104 3.27 17.97 -11.08
C SER A 104 3.91 17.04 -12.12
N LYS A 105 3.09 16.20 -12.77
CA LYS A 105 3.55 15.39 -13.90
C LYS A 105 4.08 16.23 -15.06
N LYS A 106 3.54 17.43 -15.23
CA LYS A 106 4.01 18.36 -16.26
C LYS A 106 5.47 18.78 -16.02
N ASP A 107 5.87 18.97 -14.76
CA ASP A 107 7.26 19.29 -14.44
C ASP A 107 8.20 18.12 -14.79
N ILE A 108 7.73 16.87 -14.66
CA ILE A 108 8.48 15.67 -15.08
C ILE A 108 8.68 15.67 -16.60
N GLU A 109 7.64 15.99 -17.36
CA GLU A 109 7.73 16.10 -18.82
C GLU A 109 8.68 17.22 -19.26
N GLU A 110 8.64 18.36 -18.58
CA GLU A 110 9.55 19.50 -18.82
C GLU A 110 11.01 19.17 -18.47
N LEU A 111 11.26 18.39 -17.42
CA LEU A 111 12.59 17.87 -17.06
C LEU A 111 13.11 16.86 -18.11
N GLY A 112 12.18 16.06 -18.65
CA GLY A 112 12.42 14.93 -19.55
C GLY A 112 12.29 13.59 -18.81
N ILE A 113 11.40 12.73 -19.31
CA ILE A 113 11.07 11.41 -18.73
C ILE A 113 12.34 10.58 -18.52
N ASP A 114 13.24 10.56 -19.50
CA ASP A 114 14.48 9.80 -19.48
C ASP A 114 15.35 10.19 -18.28
N LYS A 115 15.49 11.51 -18.03
CA LYS A 115 16.27 12.03 -16.91
C LYS A 115 15.62 11.69 -15.58
N PHE A 116 14.29 11.77 -15.50
CA PHE A 116 13.55 11.39 -14.31
C PHE A 116 13.72 9.91 -13.98
N VAL A 117 13.62 9.04 -14.99
CA VAL A 117 13.82 7.59 -14.85
C VAL A 117 15.25 7.27 -14.41
N GLU A 118 16.26 7.90 -15.00
CA GLU A 118 17.66 7.70 -14.59
C GLU A 118 17.92 8.21 -13.16
N THR A 119 17.25 9.30 -12.76
CA THR A 119 17.30 9.80 -11.37
C THR A 119 16.66 8.79 -10.41
N CYS A 120 15.52 8.21 -10.77
CA CYS A 120 14.86 7.16 -9.98
C CYS A 120 15.73 5.91 -9.84
N LYS A 121 16.33 5.43 -10.94
CA LYS A 121 17.25 4.29 -10.91
C LYS A 121 18.44 4.54 -10.00
N SER A 122 19.07 5.72 -10.13
CA SER A 122 20.23 6.10 -9.32
C SER A 122 19.88 6.18 -7.83
N PHE A 123 18.72 6.76 -7.51
CA PHE A 123 18.21 6.85 -6.15
C PHE A 123 17.92 5.47 -5.54
N ALA A 124 17.22 4.60 -6.28
CA ALA A 124 16.93 3.22 -5.86
C ALA A 124 18.22 2.42 -5.63
N GLN A 125 19.21 2.58 -6.50
CA GLN A 125 20.50 1.91 -6.41
C GLN A 125 21.29 2.34 -5.15
N GLY A 126 21.31 3.63 -4.82
CA GLY A 126 21.95 4.11 -3.59
C GLY A 126 21.28 3.54 -2.33
N LEU A 127 19.94 3.55 -2.28
CA LEU A 127 19.19 2.98 -1.17
C LEU A 127 19.39 1.47 -1.03
N ARG A 128 19.48 0.74 -2.15
CA ARG A 128 19.83 -0.69 -2.16
C ARG A 128 21.17 -0.95 -1.47
N GLU A 129 22.17 -0.13 -1.75
CA GLU A 129 23.50 -0.26 -1.14
C GLU A 129 23.46 0.00 0.36
N ASP A 130 22.82 1.09 0.78
CA ASP A 130 22.62 1.41 2.20
C ASP A 130 21.89 0.29 2.96
N MET A 131 20.79 -0.22 2.40
CA MET A 131 20.02 -1.31 2.99
C MET A 131 20.82 -2.60 3.07
N THR A 132 21.64 -2.90 2.04
CA THR A 132 22.51 -4.08 2.03
C THR A 132 23.48 -4.04 3.20
N GLU A 133 24.12 -2.90 3.44
CA GLU A 133 25.04 -2.74 4.56
C GLU A 133 24.32 -2.80 5.91
N GLN A 134 23.11 -2.24 6.02
CA GLN A 134 22.29 -2.35 7.21
C GLN A 134 21.90 -3.81 7.52
N PHE A 135 21.56 -4.62 6.51
CA PHE A 135 21.28 -6.04 6.71
C PHE A 135 22.52 -6.86 7.09
N LYS A 136 23.67 -6.56 6.49
CA LYS A 136 24.95 -7.17 6.90
C LYS A 136 25.30 -6.84 8.34
N GLN A 137 25.06 -5.61 8.80
CA GLN A 137 25.26 -5.20 10.19
C GLN A 137 24.34 -5.96 11.17
N LEU A 138 23.15 -6.39 10.74
CA LEU A 138 22.29 -7.29 11.51
C LEU A 138 22.78 -8.76 11.54
N GLY A 139 23.89 -9.08 10.87
CA GLY A 139 24.44 -10.43 10.80
C GLY A 139 23.72 -11.37 9.84
N VAL A 140 22.87 -10.85 8.96
CA VAL A 140 22.05 -11.64 8.03
C VAL A 140 22.92 -12.23 6.91
N TRP A 141 22.90 -13.55 6.77
CA TRP A 141 23.57 -14.27 5.70
C TRP A 141 22.62 -14.53 4.53
N MET A 142 22.91 -13.89 3.40
CA MET A 142 22.28 -14.07 2.10
C MET A 142 23.32 -13.73 1.01
N ASP A 143 23.03 -14.07 -0.24
CA ASP A 143 23.87 -13.74 -1.39
C ASP A 143 23.76 -12.24 -1.76
N TRP A 144 24.31 -11.39 -0.90
CA TRP A 144 24.28 -9.93 -1.06
C TRP A 144 25.07 -9.40 -2.26
N ASP A 145 25.92 -10.24 -2.87
CA ASP A 145 26.68 -9.89 -4.07
C ASP A 145 25.85 -10.07 -5.34
N ASN A 146 24.87 -10.98 -5.33
CA ASN A 146 24.00 -11.25 -6.46
C ASN A 146 22.51 -11.04 -6.15
N PRO A 147 22.07 -9.88 -5.62
CA PRO A 147 20.66 -9.63 -5.39
C PRO A 147 19.89 -9.57 -6.72
N TYR A 148 18.69 -10.14 -6.76
CA TYR A 148 17.78 -9.86 -7.87
C TYR A 148 17.18 -8.46 -7.71
N GLN A 149 17.01 -7.75 -8.81
CA GLN A 149 16.59 -6.34 -8.82
C GLN A 149 15.52 -6.16 -9.88
N THR A 150 14.38 -5.58 -9.51
CA THR A 150 13.25 -5.45 -10.45
C THR A 150 13.53 -4.51 -11.63
N ILE A 151 14.54 -3.64 -11.51
CA ILE A 151 15.01 -2.75 -12.59
C ILE A 151 15.91 -3.42 -13.64
N LYS A 152 16.36 -4.65 -13.41
CA LYS A 152 17.23 -5.35 -14.37
C LYS A 152 16.42 -5.87 -15.56
N LEU A 153 17.03 -5.84 -16.74
CA LEU A 153 16.35 -6.16 -18.01
C LEU A 153 15.84 -7.60 -18.06
N ASP A 154 16.58 -8.56 -17.51
CA ASP A 154 16.20 -9.97 -17.40
C ASP A 154 14.97 -10.19 -16.50
N TYR A 155 14.87 -9.41 -15.41
CA TYR A 155 13.68 -9.41 -14.56
C TYR A 155 12.46 -8.84 -15.29
N ILE A 156 12.64 -7.71 -16.00
CA ILE A 156 11.58 -7.06 -16.79
C ILE A 156 11.11 -7.99 -17.92
N GLU A 157 12.03 -8.66 -18.61
CA GLU A 157 11.70 -9.64 -19.65
C GLU A 157 10.87 -10.81 -19.09
N SER A 158 11.21 -11.30 -17.89
CA SER A 158 10.44 -12.33 -17.21
C SER A 158 9.02 -11.86 -16.83
N ALA A 159 8.86 -10.59 -16.43
CA ALA A 159 7.56 -9.99 -16.19
C ALA A 159 6.74 -9.88 -17.49
N TRP A 160 7.37 -9.46 -18.59
CA TRP A 160 6.74 -9.40 -19.92
C TRP A 160 6.30 -10.78 -20.42
N TRP A 161 7.14 -11.80 -20.23
CA TRP A 161 6.77 -13.18 -20.52
C TRP A 161 5.52 -13.61 -19.74
N THR A 162 5.42 -13.25 -18.46
CA THR A 162 4.25 -13.57 -17.63
C THR A 162 2.98 -12.88 -18.14
N LEU A 163 3.08 -11.60 -18.50
CA LEU A 163 1.97 -10.85 -19.11
C LEU A 163 1.53 -11.47 -20.45
N GLN A 164 2.49 -11.88 -21.29
CA GLN A 164 2.20 -12.56 -22.54
C GLN A 164 1.43 -13.87 -22.32
N ARG A 165 1.85 -14.69 -21.33
CA ARG A 165 1.13 -15.93 -20.97
C ARG A 165 -0.28 -15.64 -20.45
N ALA A 166 -0.47 -14.57 -19.69
CA ALA A 166 -1.80 -14.15 -19.22
C ALA A 166 -2.69 -13.70 -20.39
N TYR A 167 -2.12 -12.96 -21.35
CA TYR A 167 -2.82 -12.54 -22.57
C TYR A 167 -3.28 -13.75 -23.40
N GLU A 168 -2.38 -14.69 -23.70
CA GLU A 168 -2.68 -15.89 -24.48
C GLU A 168 -3.77 -16.78 -23.84
N LYS A 169 -3.89 -16.74 -22.52
CA LYS A 169 -4.94 -17.43 -21.76
C LYS A 169 -6.24 -16.64 -21.62
N GLY A 170 -6.32 -15.43 -22.19
CA GLY A 170 -7.49 -14.55 -22.08
C GLY A 170 -7.72 -13.99 -20.67
N LEU A 171 -6.67 -13.93 -19.84
CA LEU A 171 -6.73 -13.41 -18.46
C LEU A 171 -6.54 -11.89 -18.38
N LEU A 172 -6.08 -11.25 -19.46
CA LEU A 172 -5.97 -9.79 -19.56
C LEU A 172 -7.16 -9.24 -20.34
N LYS A 173 -7.92 -8.33 -19.71
CA LYS A 173 -9.11 -7.70 -20.29
C LYS A 173 -9.11 -6.22 -20.00
N ASP A 174 -9.47 -5.43 -21.00
CA ASP A 174 -9.78 -4.02 -20.84
C ASP A 174 -11.23 -3.86 -20.35
N SER A 175 -11.44 -2.94 -19.42
CA SER A 175 -12.74 -2.66 -18.81
C SER A 175 -12.72 -1.28 -18.16
N SER A 176 -13.75 -0.48 -18.40
CA SER A 176 -14.00 0.72 -17.60
C SER A 176 -14.57 0.32 -16.25
N ARG A 177 -13.92 0.74 -15.15
CA ARG A 177 -14.33 0.45 -13.77
C ARG A 177 -14.16 1.68 -12.89
N VAL A 178 -14.95 1.75 -11.83
CA VAL A 178 -14.68 2.66 -10.71
C VAL A 178 -13.56 2.06 -9.88
N VAL A 179 -12.48 2.81 -9.72
CA VAL A 179 -11.29 2.41 -8.96
C VAL A 179 -10.90 3.55 -8.03
N THR A 180 -10.16 3.24 -6.98
CA THR A 180 -9.55 4.27 -6.14
C THR A 180 -8.53 5.04 -6.97
N TRP A 181 -8.58 6.37 -6.88
CA TRP A 181 -7.76 7.25 -7.70
C TRP A 181 -7.08 8.31 -6.84
N CYS A 182 -5.77 8.48 -7.01
CA CYS A 182 -5.04 9.58 -6.39
C CYS A 182 -4.99 10.77 -7.36
N PRO A 183 -5.64 11.91 -7.05
CA PRO A 183 -5.63 13.07 -7.96
C PRO A 183 -4.26 13.73 -8.05
N ARG A 184 -3.41 13.59 -7.02
CA ARG A 184 -2.04 14.12 -7.03
C ARG A 184 -1.10 13.29 -7.90
N CYS A 185 -1.14 11.97 -7.73
CA CYS A 185 -0.27 11.05 -8.47
C CYS A 185 -0.84 10.73 -9.86
N GLU A 186 -2.08 11.16 -10.13
CA GLU A 186 -2.82 10.96 -11.38
C GLU A 186 -2.76 9.49 -11.86
N THR A 187 -3.03 8.58 -10.94
CA THR A 187 -3.05 7.14 -11.20
C THR A 187 -4.06 6.44 -10.29
N ALA A 188 -4.53 5.28 -10.75
CA ALA A 188 -5.29 4.36 -9.92
C ALA A 188 -4.39 3.76 -8.83
N LEU A 189 -4.96 3.53 -7.65
CA LEU A 189 -4.32 2.86 -6.51
C LEU A 189 -4.96 1.50 -6.28
N ALA A 190 -4.14 0.51 -5.91
CA ALA A 190 -4.64 -0.75 -5.40
C ALA A 190 -5.16 -0.59 -3.96
N GLU A 191 -6.09 -1.46 -3.54
CA GLU A 191 -6.64 -1.41 -2.17
C GLU A 191 -5.56 -1.54 -1.09
N ALA A 192 -4.51 -2.33 -1.36
CA ALA A 192 -3.36 -2.49 -0.48
C ALA A 192 -2.50 -1.22 -0.32
N GLU A 193 -2.70 -0.21 -1.15
CA GLU A 193 -2.01 1.09 -1.11
C GLU A 193 -2.85 2.17 -0.41
N ILE A 194 -4.07 1.84 0.04
CA ILE A 194 -4.97 2.78 0.72
C ILE A 194 -4.65 2.80 2.21
N GLU A 195 -4.29 3.97 2.71
CA GLU A 195 -4.19 4.25 4.14
C GLU A 195 -5.42 5.04 4.59
N TYR A 196 -5.95 4.71 5.75
CA TYR A 196 -7.10 5.42 6.34
C TYR A 196 -6.63 6.41 7.39
N TRP A 197 -7.26 7.56 7.42
CA TRP A 197 -7.09 8.58 8.45
C TRP A 197 -8.43 9.24 8.77
N ASP A 198 -8.51 9.91 9.90
CA ASP A 198 -9.69 10.70 10.27
C ASP A 198 -9.72 11.99 9.44
N GLU A 199 -10.83 12.22 8.74
CA GLU A 199 -11.05 13.38 7.88
C GLU A 199 -12.35 14.08 8.26
N THR A 200 -12.41 15.41 8.07
CA THR A 200 -13.62 16.19 8.35
C THR A 200 -14.33 16.57 7.06
N ASP A 201 -15.45 15.91 6.80
CA ASP A 201 -16.26 16.13 5.60
C ASP A 201 -17.59 16.87 5.89
N PRO A 202 -18.12 17.61 4.90
CA PRO A 202 -19.44 18.20 4.99
C PRO A 202 -20.53 17.12 4.96
N SER A 203 -21.35 17.02 6.00
CA SER A 203 -22.52 16.14 6.04
C SER A 203 -23.78 16.95 5.68
N ILE A 204 -24.35 16.72 4.49
CA ILE A 204 -25.47 17.52 3.98
C ILE A 204 -26.71 16.69 3.65
N MET A 205 -27.87 17.30 3.85
CA MET A 205 -29.17 16.81 3.41
C MET A 205 -29.64 17.64 2.23
N VAL A 206 -29.97 16.99 1.11
CA VAL A 206 -30.35 17.65 -0.15
C VAL A 206 -31.76 17.24 -0.54
N ARG A 207 -32.57 18.23 -0.92
CA ARG A 207 -33.94 18.03 -1.39
C ARG A 207 -33.93 17.79 -2.89
N PHE A 208 -34.59 16.73 -3.32
CA PHE A 208 -34.79 16.37 -4.73
C PHE A 208 -36.29 16.48 -5.05
N PRO A 209 -36.73 17.62 -5.61
CA PRO A 209 -38.15 17.84 -5.92
C PRO A 209 -38.69 16.80 -6.88
N ILE A 210 -39.84 16.21 -6.55
CA ILE A 210 -40.50 15.24 -7.42
C ILE A 210 -41.27 16.00 -8.50
N LYS A 211 -41.00 15.70 -9.77
CA LYS A 211 -41.70 16.35 -10.88
C LYS A 211 -43.19 16.05 -10.83
N GLY A 212 -44.02 17.09 -10.66
CA GLY A 212 -45.47 16.96 -10.61
C GLY A 212 -46.04 16.61 -9.23
N ASP A 213 -45.23 16.65 -8.17
CA ASP A 213 -45.65 16.48 -6.78
C ASP A 213 -45.10 17.65 -5.94
N ASN A 214 -45.77 17.99 -4.84
CA ASN A 214 -45.30 18.99 -3.87
C ASN A 214 -44.23 18.42 -2.92
N ALA A 215 -44.05 17.10 -2.90
CA ALA A 215 -43.06 16.45 -2.07
C ALA A 215 -41.66 16.43 -2.71
N SER A 216 -40.63 16.43 -1.88
CA SER A 216 -39.24 16.16 -2.29
C SER A 216 -38.72 14.86 -1.69
N LEU A 217 -37.85 14.15 -2.40
CA LEU A 217 -37.02 13.12 -1.78
C LEU A 217 -35.93 13.81 -0.96
N LEU A 218 -35.68 13.35 0.26
CA LEU A 218 -34.55 13.83 1.05
C LEU A 218 -33.40 12.84 0.97
N ILE A 219 -32.26 13.28 0.43
CA ILE A 219 -31.05 12.47 0.33
C ILE A 219 -29.95 13.00 1.25
N TRP A 220 -29.09 12.11 1.72
CA TRP A 220 -27.92 12.44 2.54
C TRP A 220 -26.63 12.13 1.77
N THR A 221 -25.62 12.99 1.88
CA THR A 221 -24.28 12.72 1.33
C THR A 221 -23.19 13.44 2.12
N THR A 222 -22.01 12.82 2.20
CA THR A 222 -20.76 13.45 2.68
C THR A 222 -19.89 14.02 1.55
N THR A 223 -20.24 13.76 0.30
CA THR A 223 -19.45 14.15 -0.88
C THR A 223 -20.29 15.05 -1.82
N PRO A 224 -20.50 16.34 -1.49
CA PRO A 224 -21.35 17.24 -2.30
C PRO A 224 -20.93 17.34 -3.77
N TRP A 225 -19.64 17.18 -4.06
CA TRP A 225 -19.08 17.24 -5.41
C TRP A 225 -19.61 16.13 -6.33
N THR A 226 -20.17 15.03 -5.80
CA THR A 226 -20.78 13.96 -6.61
C THR A 226 -22.20 14.29 -7.08
N LEU A 227 -22.86 15.30 -6.50
CA LEU A 227 -24.24 15.67 -6.83
C LEU A 227 -24.40 16.11 -8.29
N ALA A 228 -23.40 16.76 -8.87
CA ALA A 228 -23.42 17.19 -10.27
C ALA A 228 -23.50 16.01 -11.26
N ALA A 229 -23.07 14.82 -10.84
CA ALA A 229 -23.12 13.59 -11.62
C ALA A 229 -24.23 12.63 -11.15
N ASN A 230 -25.21 13.11 -10.38
CA ASN A 230 -26.32 12.26 -9.94
C ASN A 230 -27.16 11.79 -11.15
N MET A 231 -27.40 10.48 -11.22
CA MET A 231 -28.20 9.85 -12.29
C MET A 231 -29.51 9.24 -11.79
N ALA A 232 -29.57 8.86 -10.52
CA ALA A 232 -30.73 8.22 -9.91
C ALA A 232 -30.69 8.38 -8.38
N VAL A 233 -31.84 8.14 -7.75
CA VAL A 233 -31.97 7.92 -6.31
C VAL A 233 -32.33 6.45 -6.09
N ALA A 234 -31.55 5.75 -5.28
CA ALA A 234 -31.79 4.36 -4.93
C ALA A 234 -32.52 4.26 -3.58
N VAL A 235 -33.49 3.36 -3.50
CA VAL A 235 -34.23 3.01 -2.28
C VAL A 235 -34.21 1.50 -2.09
N HIS A 236 -34.29 1.04 -0.85
CA HIS A 236 -34.32 -0.38 -0.52
C HIS A 236 -35.75 -0.90 -0.56
N PRO A 237 -36.08 -1.93 -1.36
CA PRO A 237 -37.47 -2.35 -1.61
C PRO A 237 -38.20 -2.91 -0.38
N ASP A 238 -37.45 -3.38 0.63
CA ASP A 238 -38.04 -3.95 1.85
C ASP A 238 -38.15 -2.96 3.02
N PHE A 239 -37.72 -1.70 2.83
CA PHE A 239 -37.75 -0.70 3.89
C PHE A 239 -39.03 0.13 3.82
N ASP A 240 -39.54 0.51 5.01
CA ASP A 240 -40.73 1.34 5.10
C ASP A 240 -40.36 2.83 4.97
N TYR A 241 -40.92 3.45 3.94
CA TYR A 241 -40.79 4.88 3.66
C TYR A 241 -42.07 5.61 4.08
N ALA A 242 -41.95 6.90 4.37
CA ALA A 242 -43.09 7.73 4.69
C ALA A 242 -43.03 9.05 3.92
N ARG A 243 -44.16 9.45 3.35
CA ARG A 243 -44.43 10.84 3.00
C ARG A 243 -44.83 11.56 4.28
N VAL A 244 -44.10 12.60 4.61
CA VAL A 244 -44.18 13.29 5.90
C VAL A 244 -44.29 14.78 5.65
N LYS A 245 -45.04 15.45 6.52
CA LYS A 245 -45.03 16.90 6.61
C LYS A 245 -44.10 17.29 7.76
N MET A 246 -43.06 18.06 7.45
CA MET A 246 -42.15 18.59 8.45
C MET A 246 -42.34 20.10 8.55
N SER A 247 -42.43 20.61 9.78
CA SER A 247 -42.59 22.05 10.06
C SER A 247 -41.49 22.52 10.99
N GLY A 248 -40.94 23.71 10.72
CA GLY A 248 -39.96 24.38 11.57
C GLY A 248 -39.86 25.88 11.29
N PRO A 249 -38.85 26.58 11.81
CA PRO A 249 -38.71 28.04 11.66
C PRO A 249 -38.61 28.52 10.20
N LYS A 250 -38.22 27.63 9.28
CA LYS A 250 -38.08 27.91 7.84
C LYS A 250 -39.36 27.64 7.03
N GLY A 251 -40.45 27.23 7.70
CA GLY A 251 -41.73 26.91 7.08
C GLY A 251 -42.08 25.43 7.14
N GLU A 252 -43.05 25.05 6.32
CA GLU A 252 -43.54 23.69 6.19
C GLU A 252 -43.16 23.11 4.84
N GLU A 253 -42.82 21.83 4.81
CA GLU A 253 -42.52 21.11 3.57
C GLU A 253 -42.94 19.65 3.65
N GLU A 254 -43.18 19.05 2.48
CA GLU A 254 -43.49 17.64 2.36
C GLU A 254 -42.27 16.89 1.84
N LEU A 255 -41.88 15.84 2.55
CA LEU A 255 -40.71 15.03 2.26
C LEU A 255 -41.08 13.56 2.17
N ILE A 256 -40.36 12.81 1.34
CA ILE A 256 -40.36 11.35 1.39
C ILE A 256 -39.03 10.92 2.01
N ILE A 257 -39.12 10.19 3.12
CA ILE A 257 -37.98 9.76 3.93
C ILE A 257 -38.10 8.29 4.31
N LEU A 258 -37.00 7.69 4.74
CA LEU A 258 -37.04 6.41 5.46
C LEU A 258 -37.69 6.64 6.84
N GLU A 259 -38.76 5.91 7.17
CA GLU A 259 -39.58 6.20 8.37
C GLU A 259 -38.73 6.12 9.66
N SER A 260 -37.79 5.18 9.72
CA SER A 260 -36.88 5.02 10.86
C SER A 260 -35.88 6.17 11.07
N GLN A 261 -35.73 7.08 10.10
CA GLN A 261 -34.84 8.25 10.20
C GLN A 261 -35.56 9.54 10.59
N ALA A 262 -36.87 9.49 10.86
CA ALA A 262 -37.66 10.66 11.24
C ALA A 262 -37.09 11.39 12.47
N ASP A 263 -36.73 10.65 13.52
CA ASP A 263 -36.17 11.25 14.75
C ASP A 263 -34.82 11.92 14.52
N TYR A 264 -33.96 11.31 13.70
CA TYR A 264 -32.67 11.89 13.33
C TYR A 264 -32.86 13.21 12.58
N LEU A 265 -33.80 13.24 11.63
CA LEU A 265 -34.12 14.46 10.86
C LEU A 265 -34.75 15.53 11.73
N MET A 266 -35.58 15.19 12.71
CA MET A 266 -36.09 16.14 13.69
C MET A 266 -34.97 16.78 14.50
N GLN A 267 -34.02 15.97 14.99
CA GLN A 267 -32.91 16.47 15.81
C GLN A 267 -31.86 17.27 15.03
N LYS A 268 -31.56 16.88 13.79
CA LYS A 268 -30.44 17.45 13.01
C LYS A 268 -30.89 18.34 11.85
N GLY A 269 -32.12 18.19 11.37
CA GLY A 269 -32.67 18.93 10.23
C GLY A 269 -33.27 20.29 10.58
N GLY A 270 -33.38 20.62 11.87
CA GLY A 270 -33.95 21.90 12.33
C GLY A 270 -35.48 21.95 12.21
N TYR A 271 -36.14 20.80 12.33
CA TYR A 271 -37.60 20.68 12.35
C TYR A 271 -38.12 20.57 13.78
N GLU A 272 -39.31 21.13 14.03
CA GLU A 272 -39.96 21.13 15.34
C GLU A 272 -41.15 20.19 15.39
N LYS A 273 -41.78 19.92 14.24
CA LYS A 273 -42.94 19.02 14.13
C LYS A 273 -42.80 18.08 12.95
N PHE A 274 -43.32 16.88 13.14
CA PHE A 274 -43.34 15.78 12.19
C PHE A 274 -44.73 15.14 12.17
N GLU A 275 -45.30 15.01 10.97
CA GLU A 275 -46.58 14.34 10.74
C GLU A 275 -46.45 13.35 9.58
N VAL A 276 -46.86 12.10 9.78
CA VAL A 276 -46.89 11.09 8.72
C VAL A 276 -48.17 11.25 7.91
N LEU A 277 -48.03 11.65 6.64
CA LEU A 277 -49.15 11.79 5.72
C LEU A 277 -49.52 10.46 5.07
N LYS A 278 -48.51 9.66 4.69
CA LYS A 278 -48.73 8.36 4.02
C LYS A 278 -47.52 7.46 4.21
N ARG A 279 -47.77 6.19 4.57
CA ARG A 279 -46.74 5.13 4.56
C ARG A 279 -46.64 4.49 3.18
N MET A 280 -45.42 4.16 2.80
CA MET A 280 -45.03 3.66 1.49
C MET A 280 -44.08 2.47 1.72
N LYS A 281 -44.32 1.38 0.99
CA LYS A 281 -43.33 0.31 0.80
C LYS A 281 -42.64 0.52 -0.53
#